data_AF-A0A5S3WWK1-F1
#
_entry.id   AF-A0A5S3WWK1-F1
#
_cell.length_a   1.000
_cell.length_b   1.000
_cell.length_c   1.000
_cell.angle_alpha   90.00
_cell.angle_beta   90.00
_cell.angle_gamma   90.00
#
_symmetry.space_group_name_H-M   'P 1'
#
loop_
_entity.id
_entity.type
_entity.pdbx_description
1 polymer ?
#
loop_
_entity_poly.entity_id
_entity_poly.type
_entity_poly.pdbx_seq_one_letter_code
_entity_poly.pdbx_strand_id
1 'polypeptide(L)'
;MFNRLVVAGAGWLGMPTAQAAARAGWQVQATRRQPHDDALSRQLLHDGDALIHDVSLQQAFWLCAMPPGTRREDSNYLVTLEATLALASELEMQGFLLCSSTGVYAAADGVYNEQGALAAMDSQRQRILQQAEQLVLAHGGKVLRLAGLVGPGREPGQFIAGKALRSASQERVNMVHRDDVISAIMAVLANWSKAQSVYNVCAPEHPVKQTYYQAHCERSGTTPPSFANDDSKERIIDGAMIGELGFNYRHTI
;
A
#
# COMPACT_ATOMS: atom_id res chain seq x y z
N MET A 1 -23.48 -17.12 -1.90
CA MET A 1 -22.48 -16.71 -0.90
C MET A 1 -22.24 -15.22 -1.08
N PHE A 2 -22.27 -14.45 0.01
CA PHE A 2 -21.87 -13.04 -0.04
C PHE A 2 -20.35 -12.96 0.10
N ASN A 3 -19.71 -12.11 -0.69
CA ASN A 3 -18.29 -11.83 -0.52
C ASN A 3 -18.09 -11.06 0.79
N ARG A 4 -17.07 -11.42 1.57
CA ARG A 4 -16.80 -10.86 2.89
C ARG A 4 -15.38 -10.29 2.93
N LEU A 5 -15.21 -9.09 3.50
CA LEU A 5 -13.91 -8.41 3.59
C LEU A 5 -13.71 -7.81 4.98
N VAL A 6 -12.59 -8.12 5.60
CA VAL A 6 -12.05 -7.38 6.75
C VAL A 6 -10.89 -6.51 6.27
N VAL A 7 -10.96 -5.20 6.49
CA VAL A 7 -9.86 -4.28 6.22
C VAL A 7 -9.13 -3.95 7.52
N ALA A 8 -7.96 -4.53 7.73
CA ALA A 8 -7.07 -4.15 8.81
C ALA A 8 -6.40 -2.81 8.50
N GLY A 9 -6.83 -1.73 9.18
CA GLY A 9 -6.32 -0.36 8.96
C GLY A 9 -7.22 0.52 8.09
N ALA A 10 -8.30 1.03 8.69
CA ALA A 10 -9.30 1.95 8.13
C ALA A 10 -8.81 3.40 8.06
N GLY A 11 -7.61 3.60 7.50
CA GLY A 11 -7.00 4.91 7.25
C GLY A 11 -7.31 5.44 5.85
N TRP A 12 -6.39 6.24 5.31
CA TRP A 12 -6.55 6.95 4.03
C TRP A 12 -6.79 6.04 2.82
N LEU A 13 -6.23 4.83 2.81
CA LEU A 13 -6.48 3.81 1.78
C LEU A 13 -7.58 2.84 2.21
N GLY A 14 -7.46 2.26 3.41
CA GLY A 14 -8.32 1.16 3.84
C GLY A 14 -9.80 1.52 3.99
N MET A 15 -10.14 2.71 4.50
CA MET A 15 -11.55 3.09 4.64
C MET A 15 -12.23 3.29 3.27
N PRO A 16 -11.65 4.05 2.32
CA PRO A 16 -12.18 4.08 0.95
C PRO A 16 -12.30 2.70 0.28
N THR A 17 -11.36 1.78 0.51
CA THR A 17 -11.47 0.39 0.03
C THR A 17 -12.66 -0.33 0.65
N ALA A 18 -12.84 -0.23 1.97
CA ALA A 18 -13.97 -0.83 2.68
C ALA A 18 -15.31 -0.33 2.14
N GLN A 19 -15.43 0.99 1.93
CA GLN A 19 -16.61 1.61 1.35
C GLN A 19 -16.86 1.19 -0.09
N ALA A 20 -15.81 1.03 -0.90
CA ALA A 20 -15.93 0.53 -2.27
C ALA A 20 -16.43 -0.92 -2.31
N ALA A 21 -15.90 -1.80 -1.46
CA ALA A 21 -16.36 -3.18 -1.34
C ALA A 21 -17.82 -3.24 -0.85
N ALA A 22 -18.19 -2.44 0.16
CA ALA A 22 -19.57 -2.36 0.64
C ALA A 22 -20.55 -1.90 -0.46
N ARG A 23 -20.19 -0.88 -1.26
CA ARG A 23 -20.98 -0.47 -2.44
C ARG A 23 -21.11 -1.56 -3.50
N ALA A 24 -20.11 -2.44 -3.60
CA ALA A 24 -20.16 -3.61 -4.48
C ALA A 24 -20.94 -4.80 -3.87
N GLY A 25 -21.63 -4.61 -2.74
CA GLY A 25 -22.48 -5.63 -2.10
C GLY A 25 -21.73 -6.61 -1.19
N TRP A 26 -20.48 -6.31 -0.82
CA TRP A 26 -19.73 -7.14 0.12
C TRP A 26 -20.17 -6.84 1.57
N GLN A 27 -20.10 -7.85 2.42
CA GLN A 27 -20.16 -7.63 3.87
C GLN A 27 -18.77 -7.20 4.34
N VAL A 28 -18.67 -6.04 4.99
CA VAL A 28 -17.37 -5.43 5.29
C VAL A 28 -17.25 -5.03 6.76
N GLN A 29 -16.08 -5.28 7.34
CA GLN A 29 -15.61 -4.67 8.59
C GLN A 29 -14.27 -3.98 8.34
N ALA A 30 -14.03 -2.83 8.94
CA ALA A 30 -12.81 -2.04 8.75
C ALA A 30 -12.26 -1.60 10.10
N THR A 31 -11.03 -1.95 10.40
CA THR A 31 -10.49 -1.83 11.76
C THR A 31 -9.67 -0.57 11.97
N ARG A 32 -9.69 -0.05 13.19
CA ARG A 32 -8.81 1.04 13.66
C ARG A 32 -8.53 0.86 15.15
N ARG A 33 -7.53 1.56 15.68
CA ARG A 33 -7.17 1.46 17.10
C ARG A 33 -8.30 1.89 18.04
N GLN A 34 -9.04 2.93 17.66
CA GLN A 34 -10.21 3.42 18.36
C GLN A 34 -11.36 3.51 17.36
N PRO A 35 -12.44 2.74 17.52
CA PRO A 35 -13.58 2.78 16.61
C PRO A 35 -14.27 4.16 16.64
N HIS A 36 -14.94 4.51 15.54
CA HIS A 36 -15.80 5.69 15.43
C HIS A 36 -17.24 5.25 15.14
N ASP A 37 -18.19 6.21 15.15
CA ASP A 37 -19.58 6.03 14.72
C ASP A 37 -19.71 5.83 13.19
N ASP A 38 -19.05 4.81 12.66
CA ASP A 38 -19.20 4.29 11.30
C ASP A 38 -19.57 2.81 11.41
N ALA A 39 -20.63 2.37 10.71
CA ALA A 39 -21.15 1.01 10.80
C ALA A 39 -20.11 -0.08 10.45
N LEU A 40 -19.14 0.24 9.58
CA LEU A 40 -18.07 -0.65 9.19
C LEU A 40 -16.96 -0.70 10.24
N SER A 41 -16.84 0.33 11.09
CA SER A 41 -15.72 0.50 12.01
C SER A 41 -15.68 -0.62 13.06
N ARG A 42 -14.48 -1.16 13.27
CA ARG A 42 -14.15 -2.16 14.28
C ARG A 42 -12.88 -1.76 15.01
N GLN A 43 -12.69 -2.24 16.23
CA GLN A 43 -11.45 -2.12 16.96
C GLN A 43 -10.45 -3.20 16.53
N LEU A 44 -9.19 -2.78 16.34
CA LEU A 44 -8.03 -3.66 16.31
C LEU A 44 -6.83 -2.86 16.86
N LEU A 45 -6.33 -3.28 18.01
CA LEU A 45 -5.25 -2.63 18.73
C LEU A 45 -4.35 -3.69 19.36
N HIS A 46 -3.05 -3.63 19.08
CA HIS A 46 -2.07 -4.40 19.83
C HIS A 46 -1.65 -3.59 21.07
N ASP A 47 -1.91 -4.12 22.25
CA ASP A 47 -1.58 -3.51 23.54
C ASP A 47 -0.84 -4.52 24.43
N GLY A 48 0.43 -4.23 24.73
CA GLY A 48 1.33 -5.20 25.35
C GLY A 48 1.42 -6.49 24.53
N ASP A 49 1.06 -7.62 25.14
CA ASP A 49 1.06 -8.96 24.55
C ASP A 49 -0.32 -9.40 24.00
N ALA A 50 -1.32 -8.51 24.00
CA ALA A 50 -2.68 -8.83 23.61
C ALA A 50 -3.14 -8.06 22.36
N LEU A 51 -3.89 -8.75 21.48
CA LEU A 51 -4.63 -8.13 20.40
C LEU A 51 -6.08 -7.87 20.86
N ILE A 52 -6.41 -6.60 21.07
CA ILE A 52 -7.77 -6.15 21.41
C ILE A 52 -8.55 -5.92 20.12
N HIS A 53 -9.66 -6.62 19.91
CA HIS A 53 -10.50 -6.47 18.73
C HIS A 53 -11.98 -6.80 18.98
N ASP A 54 -12.85 -6.30 18.10
CA ASP A 54 -14.27 -6.66 18.02
C ASP A 54 -14.65 -7.22 16.61
N VAL A 55 -13.63 -7.58 15.82
CA VAL A 55 -13.81 -8.22 14.52
C VAL A 55 -14.49 -9.58 14.71
N SER A 56 -15.58 -9.78 13.98
CA SER A 56 -16.43 -10.98 14.11
C SER A 56 -16.79 -11.61 12.76
N LEU A 57 -16.33 -11.01 11.66
CA LEU A 57 -16.67 -11.46 10.32
C LEU A 57 -15.82 -12.67 9.93
N GLN A 58 -16.40 -13.87 10.05
CA GLN A 58 -15.77 -15.12 9.65
C GLN A 58 -15.78 -15.34 8.14
N GLN A 59 -14.87 -16.17 7.64
CA GLN A 59 -14.78 -16.59 6.22
C GLN A 59 -14.66 -15.39 5.27
N ALA A 60 -13.88 -14.39 5.69
CA ALA A 60 -13.62 -13.19 4.93
C ALA A 60 -12.25 -13.22 4.27
N PHE A 61 -12.11 -12.49 3.16
CA PHE A 61 -10.80 -11.99 2.76
C PHE A 61 -10.34 -10.93 3.76
N TRP A 62 -9.04 -10.85 3.97
CA TRP A 62 -8.40 -9.84 4.79
C TRP A 62 -7.52 -8.94 3.93
N LEU A 63 -7.65 -7.63 4.10
CA LEU A 63 -6.77 -6.64 3.52
C LEU A 63 -6.01 -5.93 4.63
N CYS A 64 -4.69 -6.06 4.67
CA CYS A 64 -3.85 -5.27 5.55
C CYS A 64 -3.40 -3.99 4.85
N ALA A 65 -4.04 -2.87 5.23
CA ALA A 65 -3.68 -1.50 4.83
C ALA A 65 -3.03 -0.71 5.98
N MET A 66 -2.64 -1.38 7.08
CA MET A 66 -1.89 -0.79 8.18
C MET A 66 -0.50 -0.37 7.69
N PRO A 67 -0.07 0.89 7.87
CA PRO A 67 1.26 1.30 7.47
C PRO A 67 2.31 0.77 8.46
N PRO A 68 3.51 0.37 8.01
CA PRO A 68 4.56 -0.17 8.86
C PRO A 68 5.17 0.80 9.88
N GLY A 69 4.73 2.06 9.92
CA GLY A 69 5.13 3.02 10.95
C GLY A 69 6.64 3.27 11.03
N THR A 70 7.40 3.05 9.94
CA THR A 70 8.88 2.92 9.90
C THR A 70 9.67 4.17 10.34
N ARG A 71 9.02 5.20 10.88
CA ARG A 71 9.64 6.39 11.48
C ARG A 71 9.80 6.28 12.99
N ARG A 72 9.34 5.17 13.59
CA ARG A 72 9.37 4.89 15.01
C ARG A 72 10.24 3.67 15.27
N GLU A 73 11.26 3.80 16.11
CA GLU A 73 12.18 2.72 16.44
C GLU A 73 11.47 1.56 17.18
N ASP A 74 10.39 1.88 17.89
CA ASP A 74 9.49 0.99 18.65
C ASP A 74 8.31 0.45 17.83
N SER A 75 8.41 0.39 16.49
CA SER A 75 7.30 -0.08 15.66
C SER A 75 6.94 -1.55 15.95
N ASN A 76 5.77 -1.75 16.56
CA ASN A 76 5.15 -3.06 16.78
C ASN A 76 4.47 -3.63 15.53
N TYR A 77 4.82 -3.16 14.33
CA TYR A 77 4.10 -3.49 13.11
C TYR A 77 4.14 -4.98 12.76
N LEU A 78 5.31 -5.62 12.81
CA LEU A 78 5.43 -7.05 12.48
C LEU A 78 4.66 -7.91 13.47
N VAL A 79 4.76 -7.59 14.77
CA VAL A 79 4.01 -8.26 15.83
C VAL A 79 2.50 -8.08 15.62
N THR A 80 2.06 -6.85 15.31
CA THR A 80 0.65 -6.57 15.02
C THR A 80 0.17 -7.31 13.77
N LEU A 81 0.99 -7.39 12.72
CA LEU A 81 0.69 -8.12 11.49
C LEU A 81 0.55 -9.62 11.76
N GLU A 82 1.45 -10.19 12.54
CA GLU A 82 1.43 -11.60 12.94
C GLU A 82 0.18 -11.92 13.78
N ALA A 83 -0.13 -11.10 14.78
CA ALA A 83 -1.35 -11.24 15.56
C ALA A 83 -2.61 -11.09 14.69
N THR A 84 -2.59 -10.18 13.71
CA THR A 84 -3.70 -10.00 12.77
C THR A 84 -3.87 -11.20 11.84
N LEU A 85 -2.78 -11.83 11.40
CA LEU A 85 -2.80 -13.08 10.63
C LEU A 85 -3.35 -14.24 11.46
N ALA A 86 -2.94 -14.35 12.73
CA ALA A 86 -3.47 -15.35 13.65
C ALA A 86 -4.99 -15.20 13.82
N LEU A 87 -5.46 -13.98 14.11
CA LEU A 87 -6.89 -13.68 14.19
C LEU A 87 -7.63 -13.98 12.88
N ALA A 88 -7.05 -13.63 11.73
CA ALA A 88 -7.64 -13.92 10.43
C ALA A 88 -7.78 -15.44 10.22
N SER A 89 -6.79 -16.22 10.64
CA SER A 89 -6.84 -17.69 10.60
C SER A 89 -7.89 -18.27 11.53
N GLU A 90 -8.00 -17.77 12.77
CA GLU A 90 -9.04 -18.17 13.74
C GLU A 90 -10.45 -17.90 13.21
N LEU A 91 -10.62 -16.83 12.43
CA LEU A 91 -11.86 -16.45 11.76
C LEU A 91 -12.03 -17.10 10.38
N GLU A 92 -11.28 -18.17 10.08
CA GLU A 92 -11.36 -18.97 8.86
C GLU A 92 -11.18 -18.14 7.58
N MET A 93 -10.19 -17.26 7.53
CA MET A 93 -9.97 -16.38 6.37
C MET A 93 -9.94 -17.12 5.03
N GLN A 94 -10.50 -16.48 4.00
CA GLN A 94 -10.43 -16.96 2.61
C GLN A 94 -9.09 -16.61 1.94
N GLY A 95 -8.41 -15.59 2.44
CA GLY A 95 -7.13 -15.13 1.92
C GLY A 95 -6.71 -13.81 2.57
N PHE A 96 -5.40 -13.55 2.59
CA PHE A 96 -4.82 -12.36 3.21
C PHE A 96 -4.01 -11.55 2.19
N LEU A 97 -4.40 -10.31 1.95
CA LEU A 97 -3.77 -9.39 1.00
C LEU A 97 -3.05 -8.27 1.75
N LEU A 98 -1.74 -8.16 1.57
CA LEU A 98 -0.90 -7.12 2.18
C LEU A 98 -0.68 -5.95 1.22
N CYS A 99 -1.00 -4.74 1.65
CA CYS A 99 -0.50 -3.51 1.01
C CYS A 99 0.95 -3.24 1.46
N SER A 100 1.91 -3.72 0.67
CA SER A 100 3.35 -3.45 0.82
C SER A 100 3.76 -2.20 0.03
N SER A 101 5.05 -2.02 -0.22
CA SER A 101 5.63 -0.88 -0.93
C SER A 101 6.68 -1.32 -1.93
N THR A 102 6.74 -0.65 -3.08
CA THR A 102 7.84 -0.80 -4.05
C THR A 102 9.19 -0.32 -3.52
N GLY A 103 9.22 0.23 -2.30
CA GLY A 103 10.43 0.50 -1.55
C GLY A 103 11.24 -0.75 -1.18
N VAL A 104 10.70 -1.96 -1.37
CA VAL A 104 11.47 -3.22 -1.18
C VAL A 104 12.58 -3.43 -2.22
N TYR A 105 12.46 -2.83 -3.40
CA TYR A 105 13.51 -2.88 -4.42
C TYR A 105 14.63 -1.88 -4.14
N ALA A 106 15.81 -2.14 -4.69
CA ALA A 106 16.96 -1.26 -4.59
C ALA A 106 16.68 0.15 -5.16
N ALA A 107 17.43 1.16 -4.70
CA ALA A 107 17.32 2.54 -5.17
C ALA A 107 18.16 2.82 -6.43
N ALA A 108 18.83 1.80 -6.96
CA ALA A 108 19.66 1.89 -8.16
C ALA A 108 18.81 2.01 -9.44
N ASP A 109 19.47 2.36 -10.53
CA ASP A 109 18.86 2.38 -11.86
C ASP A 109 18.43 0.99 -12.29
N GLY A 110 17.35 0.93 -13.06
CA GLY A 110 16.82 -0.32 -13.59
C GLY A 110 15.30 -0.34 -13.63
N VAL A 111 14.79 -1.36 -14.30
CA VAL A 111 13.35 -1.68 -14.36
C VAL A 111 13.08 -2.83 -13.40
N TYR A 112 12.20 -2.61 -12.43
CA TYR A 112 11.86 -3.57 -11.40
C TYR A 112 10.44 -4.08 -11.58
N ASN A 113 10.31 -5.33 -12.00
CA ASN A 113 9.06 -6.10 -11.97
C ASN A 113 8.99 -6.96 -10.71
N GLU A 114 7.96 -7.79 -10.57
CA GLU A 114 7.69 -8.63 -9.41
C GLU A 114 8.78 -9.68 -9.14
N GLN A 115 9.52 -10.09 -10.18
CA GLN A 115 10.68 -10.99 -10.09
C GLN A 115 12.00 -10.25 -9.84
N GLY A 116 11.98 -8.91 -9.79
CA GLY A 116 13.15 -8.07 -9.56
C GLY A 116 13.79 -8.34 -8.21
N ALA A 117 15.13 -8.22 -8.17
CA ALA A 117 15.89 -8.39 -6.94
C ALA A 117 15.48 -7.37 -5.87
N LEU A 118 15.23 -7.86 -4.66
CA LEU A 118 14.97 -7.01 -3.51
C LEU A 118 16.26 -6.34 -3.04
N ALA A 119 16.13 -5.18 -2.41
CA ALA A 119 17.27 -4.51 -1.79
C ALA A 119 17.84 -5.35 -0.65
N ALA A 120 19.11 -5.13 -0.31
CA ALA A 120 19.67 -5.68 0.91
C ALA A 120 18.89 -5.18 2.15
N MET A 121 18.78 -6.04 3.16
CA MET A 121 18.06 -5.78 4.41
C MET A 121 18.89 -4.93 5.41
N ASP A 122 19.63 -3.95 4.90
CA ASP A 122 20.57 -3.16 5.71
C ASP A 122 19.83 -2.15 6.60
N SER A 123 18.79 -1.51 6.06
CA SER A 123 17.98 -0.55 6.83
C SER A 123 16.81 -1.23 7.55
N GLN A 124 16.40 -0.66 8.68
CA GLN A 124 15.21 -1.10 9.42
C GLN A 124 13.96 -1.12 8.52
N ARG A 125 13.80 -0.13 7.65
CA ARG A 125 12.69 -0.08 6.68
C ARG A 125 12.70 -1.29 5.75
N GLN A 126 13.86 -1.66 5.20
CA GLN A 126 13.97 -2.81 4.31
C GLN A 126 13.65 -4.11 5.03
N ARG A 127 14.19 -4.29 6.24
CA ARG A 127 13.87 -5.44 7.10
C ARG A 127 12.37 -5.56 7.35
N ILE A 128 11.73 -4.50 7.83
CA ILE A 128 10.29 -4.53 8.14
C ILE A 128 9.45 -4.85 6.90
N LEU A 129 9.71 -4.22 5.76
CA LEU A 129 8.92 -4.47 4.55
C LEU A 129 9.10 -5.91 4.05
N GLN A 130 10.34 -6.39 3.95
CA GLN A 130 10.60 -7.75 3.44
C GLN A 130 10.13 -8.83 4.40
N GLN A 131 10.29 -8.64 5.72
CA GLN A 131 9.77 -9.57 6.73
C GLN A 131 8.25 -9.64 6.73
N ALA A 132 7.57 -8.50 6.52
CA ALA A 132 6.11 -8.48 6.41
C ALA A 132 5.61 -9.23 5.16
N GLU A 133 6.27 -9.03 4.01
CA GLU A 133 5.98 -9.80 2.80
C GLU A 133 6.21 -11.29 3.01
N GLN A 134 7.37 -11.67 3.56
CA GLN A 134 7.71 -13.06 3.84
C GLN A 134 6.69 -13.72 4.77
N LEU A 135 6.29 -13.03 5.84
CA LEU A 135 5.30 -13.52 6.80
C LEU A 135 3.95 -13.81 6.13
N VAL A 136 3.44 -12.89 5.32
CA VAL A 136 2.15 -13.05 4.64
C VAL A 136 2.22 -14.13 3.55
N LEU A 137 3.30 -14.16 2.77
CA LEU A 137 3.49 -15.17 1.71
C LEU A 137 3.63 -16.59 2.29
N ALA A 138 4.29 -16.75 3.44
CA ALA A 138 4.39 -18.03 4.13
C ALA A 138 3.02 -18.59 4.58
N HIS A 139 2.03 -17.73 4.78
CA HIS A 139 0.64 -18.10 5.09
C HIS A 139 -0.25 -18.24 3.84
N GLY A 140 0.34 -18.29 2.63
CA GLY A 140 -0.41 -18.37 1.38
C GLY A 140 -1.15 -17.07 1.00
N GLY A 141 -0.81 -15.97 1.66
CA GLY A 141 -1.32 -14.65 1.33
C GLY A 141 -0.74 -14.09 0.04
N LYS A 142 -1.18 -12.88 -0.32
CA LYS A 142 -0.72 -12.14 -1.50
C LYS A 142 -0.27 -10.74 -1.13
N VAL A 143 0.55 -10.13 -1.96
CA VAL A 143 1.18 -8.82 -1.70
C VAL A 143 0.93 -7.86 -2.87
N LEU A 144 0.53 -6.63 -2.55
CA LEU A 144 0.56 -5.49 -3.46
C LEU A 144 1.67 -4.54 -3.07
N ARG A 145 2.72 -4.46 -3.88
CA ARG A 145 3.81 -3.48 -3.71
C ARG A 145 3.36 -2.15 -4.29
N LEU A 146 2.93 -1.24 -3.42
CA LEU A 146 2.39 0.05 -3.84
C LEU A 146 3.51 1.07 -4.11
N ALA A 147 3.41 1.78 -5.24
CA ALA A 147 4.25 2.93 -5.54
C ALA A 147 3.88 4.15 -4.67
N GLY A 148 4.43 5.33 -4.98
CA GLY A 148 4.09 6.56 -4.28
C GLY A 148 2.60 6.88 -4.40
N LEU A 149 1.87 6.84 -3.28
CA LEU A 149 0.43 7.05 -3.29
C LEU A 149 0.07 8.53 -3.44
N VAL A 150 -0.82 8.84 -4.39
CA VAL A 150 -1.41 10.17 -4.61
C VAL A 150 -2.93 10.10 -4.69
N GLY A 151 -3.61 11.23 -4.49
CA GLY A 151 -5.06 11.33 -4.60
C GLY A 151 -5.67 12.28 -3.57
N PRO A 152 -7.00 12.20 -3.33
CA PRO A 152 -7.69 13.17 -2.47
C PRO A 152 -7.06 13.32 -1.09
N GLY A 153 -6.67 14.55 -0.75
CA GLY A 153 -6.02 14.86 0.54
C GLY A 153 -4.54 14.43 0.65
N ARG A 154 -3.92 13.97 -0.44
CA ARG A 154 -2.50 13.63 -0.52
C ARG A 154 -1.90 14.18 -1.81
N GLU A 155 -1.89 15.50 -1.91
CA GLU A 155 -1.41 16.21 -3.09
C GLU A 155 0.12 16.42 -3.05
N PRO A 156 0.87 16.02 -4.11
CA PRO A 156 2.33 16.20 -4.18
C PRO A 156 2.81 17.61 -3.89
N GLY A 157 2.13 18.60 -4.47
CA GLY A 157 2.47 20.01 -4.32
C GLY A 157 2.36 20.49 -2.88
N GLN A 158 1.54 19.85 -2.04
CA GLN A 158 1.38 20.24 -0.64
C GLN A 158 2.40 19.56 0.28
N PHE A 159 2.66 18.26 0.11
CA PHE A 159 3.55 17.55 1.03
C PHE A 159 5.03 17.86 0.77
N ILE A 160 5.40 18.30 -0.43
CA ILE A 160 6.78 18.57 -0.82
C ILE A 160 7.15 20.06 -0.79
N ALA A 161 6.16 20.93 -0.61
CA ALA A 161 6.30 22.38 -0.68
C ALA A 161 7.48 22.91 0.16
N GLY A 162 8.37 23.67 -0.48
CA GLY A 162 9.50 24.35 0.16
C GLY A 162 10.55 23.43 0.81
N LYS A 163 10.53 22.12 0.55
CA LYS A 163 11.50 21.18 1.12
C LYS A 163 12.79 21.12 0.30
N ALA A 164 13.92 20.96 1.00
CA ALA A 164 15.18 20.55 0.40
C ALA A 164 15.24 19.01 0.34
N LEU A 165 15.14 18.45 -0.85
CA LEU A 165 15.14 17.01 -1.07
C LEU A 165 16.57 16.49 -1.20
N ARG A 166 16.83 15.36 -0.54
CA ARG A 166 18.12 14.64 -0.64
C ARG A 166 18.31 13.93 -1.98
N SER A 167 17.26 13.81 -2.77
CA SER A 167 17.29 13.15 -4.07
C SER A 167 17.65 14.11 -5.18
N ALA A 168 18.12 13.56 -6.30
CA ALA A 168 18.43 14.35 -7.49
C ALA A 168 17.17 14.85 -8.22
N SER A 169 17.31 15.94 -8.97
CA SER A 169 16.22 16.60 -9.69
C SER A 169 15.72 15.78 -10.88
N GLN A 170 16.64 15.07 -11.56
CA GLN A 170 16.37 14.28 -12.76
C GLN A 170 16.05 12.80 -12.46
N GLU A 171 15.81 12.41 -11.21
CA GLU A 171 15.34 11.06 -10.90
C GLU A 171 13.90 10.84 -11.39
N ARG A 172 13.57 9.60 -11.75
CA ARG A 172 12.18 9.20 -12.04
C ARG A 172 11.34 9.13 -10.77
N VAL A 173 10.07 9.55 -10.88
CA VAL A 173 9.06 9.29 -9.85
C VAL A 173 8.21 8.09 -10.24
N ASN A 174 7.80 7.33 -9.23
CA ASN A 174 6.93 6.18 -9.37
C ASN A 174 5.73 6.42 -8.47
N MET A 175 4.57 6.64 -9.06
CA MET A 175 3.36 7.02 -8.34
C MET A 175 2.18 6.15 -8.74
N VAL A 176 1.14 6.13 -7.93
CA VAL A 176 -0.15 5.53 -8.28
C VAL A 176 -1.27 6.23 -7.53
N HIS A 177 -2.38 6.43 -8.23
CA HIS A 177 -3.55 7.06 -7.64
C HIS A 177 -4.28 6.09 -6.69
N ARG A 178 -4.83 6.61 -5.60
CA ARG A 178 -5.56 5.82 -4.59
C ARG A 178 -6.64 4.95 -5.21
N ASP A 179 -7.42 5.50 -6.12
CA ASP A 179 -8.59 4.82 -6.66
C ASP A 179 -8.19 3.71 -7.65
N ASP A 180 -7.01 3.81 -8.27
CA ASP A 180 -6.40 2.70 -9.01
C ASP A 180 -5.92 1.61 -8.06
N VAL A 181 -5.35 1.95 -6.89
CA VAL A 181 -5.00 0.96 -5.86
C VAL A 181 -6.23 0.23 -5.34
N ILE A 182 -7.33 0.95 -5.09
CA ILE A 182 -8.61 0.33 -4.67
C ILE A 182 -9.09 -0.63 -5.76
N SER A 183 -9.04 -0.21 -7.02
CA SER A 183 -9.46 -1.05 -8.15
C SER A 183 -8.57 -2.29 -8.31
N ALA A 184 -7.25 -2.16 -8.09
CA ALA A 184 -6.30 -3.26 -8.07
C ALA A 184 -6.58 -4.26 -6.96
N ILE A 185 -6.86 -3.79 -5.74
CA ILE A 185 -7.27 -4.64 -4.62
C ILE A 185 -8.52 -5.43 -4.98
N MET A 186 -9.55 -4.77 -5.51
CA MET A 186 -10.80 -5.44 -5.89
C MET A 186 -10.57 -6.48 -7.01
N ALA A 187 -9.70 -6.19 -7.98
CA ALA A 187 -9.36 -7.12 -9.07
C ALA A 187 -8.67 -8.39 -8.53
N VAL A 188 -7.76 -8.24 -7.57
CA VAL A 188 -7.05 -9.38 -6.94
C VAL A 188 -8.00 -10.21 -6.09
N LEU A 189 -8.86 -9.58 -5.28
CA LEU A 189 -9.85 -10.29 -4.47
C LEU A 189 -10.86 -11.06 -5.34
N ALA A 190 -11.34 -10.46 -6.44
CA ALA A 190 -12.27 -11.10 -7.36
C ALA A 190 -11.65 -12.28 -8.13
N ASN A 191 -10.34 -12.27 -8.34
CA ASN A 191 -9.61 -13.29 -9.09
C ASN A 191 -8.65 -14.09 -8.21
N TRP A 192 -8.93 -14.24 -6.92
CA TRP A 192 -7.98 -14.75 -5.92
C TRP A 192 -7.26 -16.05 -6.33
N SER A 193 -7.98 -17.00 -6.91
CA SER A 193 -7.43 -18.30 -7.34
C SER A 193 -6.50 -18.21 -8.56
N LYS A 194 -6.63 -17.17 -9.39
CA LYS A 194 -5.80 -16.93 -10.58
C LYS A 194 -4.73 -15.87 -10.34
N ALA A 195 -4.92 -15.02 -9.33
CA ALA A 195 -4.01 -13.94 -8.98
C ALA A 195 -2.65 -14.50 -8.55
N GLN A 196 -1.57 -13.87 -9.02
CA GLN A 196 -0.21 -14.16 -8.58
C GLN A 196 -0.02 -13.79 -7.11
N SER A 197 1.07 -14.27 -6.51
CA SER A 197 1.38 -13.99 -5.10
C SER A 197 1.81 -12.55 -4.86
N VAL A 198 2.35 -11.88 -5.86
CA VAL A 198 2.86 -10.51 -5.77
C VAL A 198 2.44 -9.73 -7.01
N TYR A 199 2.04 -8.47 -6.83
CA TYR A 199 1.89 -7.49 -7.89
C TYR A 199 2.50 -6.15 -7.49
N ASN A 200 3.19 -5.52 -8.42
CA ASN A 200 3.49 -4.09 -8.34
C ASN A 200 2.24 -3.31 -8.74
N VAL A 201 1.97 -2.23 -8.01
CA VAL A 201 0.88 -1.31 -8.33
C VAL A 201 1.50 0.08 -8.49
N CYS A 202 1.86 0.38 -9.74
CA CYS A 202 2.50 1.63 -10.17
C CYS A 202 1.88 2.07 -11.49
N ALA A 203 1.52 3.35 -11.60
CA ALA A 203 1.07 3.91 -12.87
C ALA A 203 2.18 3.76 -13.94
N PRO A 204 1.82 3.62 -15.22
CA PRO A 204 2.78 3.38 -16.31
C PRO A 204 3.67 4.61 -16.59
N GLU A 205 3.26 5.79 -16.15
CA GLU A 205 4.05 7.01 -16.30
C GLU A 205 5.17 7.09 -15.25
N HIS A 206 6.34 7.55 -15.68
CA HIS A 206 7.50 7.79 -14.82
C HIS A 206 8.11 9.16 -15.12
N PRO A 207 7.43 10.26 -14.75
CA PRO A 207 7.91 11.59 -15.08
C PRO A 207 9.19 11.93 -14.32
N VAL A 208 9.91 12.92 -14.83
CA VAL A 208 11.06 13.51 -14.15
C VAL A 208 10.58 14.18 -12.88
N LYS A 209 11.26 13.92 -11.75
CA LYS A 209 10.87 14.37 -10.42
C LYS A 209 10.73 15.87 -10.30
N GLN A 210 11.67 16.63 -10.86
CA GLN A 210 11.61 18.08 -10.88
C GLN A 210 10.34 18.57 -11.58
N THR A 211 10.13 18.15 -12.83
CA THR A 211 8.96 18.55 -13.63
C THR A 211 7.65 18.16 -12.94
N TYR A 212 7.60 16.94 -12.39
CA TYR A 212 6.43 16.44 -11.66
C TYR A 212 6.10 17.33 -10.46
N TYR A 213 7.04 17.53 -9.54
CA TYR A 213 6.74 18.32 -8.34
C TYR A 213 6.53 19.80 -8.62
N GLN A 214 7.21 20.38 -9.63
CA GLN A 214 6.95 21.75 -10.06
C GLN A 214 5.51 21.92 -10.54
N ALA A 215 5.03 21.06 -11.45
CA ALA A 215 3.66 21.13 -11.96
C ALA A 215 2.61 20.98 -10.84
N HIS A 216 2.84 20.11 -9.87
CA HIS A 216 1.93 19.98 -8.72
C HIS A 216 1.98 21.18 -7.76
N CYS A 217 3.15 21.77 -7.53
CA CYS A 217 3.30 22.99 -6.72
C CYS A 217 2.62 24.18 -7.38
N GLU A 218 2.78 24.35 -8.70
CA GLU A 218 2.10 25.39 -9.49
C GLU A 218 0.58 25.27 -9.38
N ARG A 219 0.02 24.07 -9.60
CA ARG A 219 -1.42 23.81 -9.44
C ARG A 219 -1.92 24.08 -8.02
N SER A 220 -1.07 23.91 -7.02
CA SER A 220 -1.41 24.09 -5.61
C SER A 220 -1.15 25.51 -5.09
N GLY A 221 -0.53 26.38 -5.87
CA GLY A 221 -0.05 27.70 -5.42
C GLY A 221 1.01 27.62 -4.32
N THR A 222 1.83 26.56 -4.29
CA THR A 222 2.87 26.34 -3.28
C THR A 222 4.28 26.50 -3.86
N THR A 223 5.27 26.72 -3.00
CA THR A 223 6.68 26.82 -3.43
C THR A 223 7.25 25.46 -3.83
N PRO A 224 7.82 25.30 -5.04
CA PRO A 224 8.51 24.07 -5.44
C PRO A 224 9.65 23.68 -4.49
N PRO A 225 9.97 22.38 -4.39
CA PRO A 225 11.11 21.92 -3.61
C PRO A 225 12.44 22.25 -4.31
N SER A 226 13.53 22.22 -3.55
CA SER A 226 14.89 22.18 -4.09
C SER A 226 15.45 20.75 -4.03
N PHE A 227 16.46 20.47 -4.86
CA PHE A 227 17.08 19.16 -5.00
C PHE A 227 18.56 19.22 -4.60
N ALA A 228 19.12 18.07 -4.22
CA ALA A 228 20.51 17.99 -3.79
C ALA A 228 21.50 18.21 -4.94
N ASN A 229 21.16 17.72 -6.13
CA ASN A 229 21.92 17.86 -7.38
C ASN A 229 21.00 17.58 -8.59
N ASP A 230 21.58 17.64 -9.80
CA ASP A 230 20.89 17.43 -11.07
C ASP A 230 21.16 16.07 -11.71
N ASP A 231 21.64 15.10 -10.93
CA ASP A 231 21.89 13.74 -11.43
C ASP A 231 20.59 13.08 -11.89
N SER A 232 20.70 12.22 -12.90
CA SER A 232 19.59 11.37 -13.35
C SER A 232 19.62 10.02 -12.65
N LYS A 233 18.44 9.50 -12.32
CA LYS A 233 18.25 8.08 -11.98
C LYS A 233 17.02 7.51 -12.65
N GLU A 234 17.22 6.40 -13.34
CA GLU A 234 16.24 5.67 -14.13
C GLU A 234 15.76 4.44 -13.37
N ARG A 235 15.27 4.67 -12.15
CA ARG A 235 14.61 3.64 -11.34
C ARG A 235 13.12 3.57 -11.68
N ILE A 236 12.75 2.58 -12.47
CA ILE A 236 11.41 2.36 -13.00
C ILE A 236 10.78 1.16 -12.31
N ILE A 237 9.55 1.30 -11.81
CA ILE A 237 8.75 0.19 -11.31
C ILE A 237 7.75 -0.24 -12.39
N ASP A 238 7.90 -1.45 -12.90
CA ASP A 238 6.93 -2.02 -13.83
C ASP A 238 5.70 -2.52 -13.06
N GLY A 239 4.54 -1.95 -13.38
CA GLY A 239 3.23 -2.31 -12.82
C GLY A 239 2.30 -3.00 -13.82
N ALA A 240 2.81 -3.49 -14.96
CA ALA A 240 1.95 -4.01 -16.03
C ALA A 240 1.27 -5.35 -15.70
N MET A 241 1.90 -6.20 -14.86
CA MET A 241 1.46 -7.58 -14.62
C MET A 241 0.03 -7.68 -14.07
N ILE A 242 -0.40 -6.73 -13.24
CA ILE A 242 -1.76 -6.75 -12.68
C ILE A 242 -2.85 -6.63 -13.76
N GLY A 243 -2.51 -6.13 -14.95
CA GLY A 243 -3.39 -6.10 -16.12
C GLY A 243 -3.90 -7.47 -16.56
N GLU A 244 -3.19 -8.57 -16.23
CA GLU A 244 -3.64 -9.94 -16.47
C GLU A 244 -4.96 -10.28 -15.76
N LEU A 245 -5.31 -9.54 -14.71
CA LEU A 245 -6.58 -9.68 -13.98
C LEU A 245 -7.72 -8.85 -14.58
N GLY A 246 -7.52 -8.23 -15.76
CA GLY A 246 -8.46 -7.29 -16.37
C GLY A 246 -8.47 -5.90 -15.72
N PHE A 247 -7.50 -5.62 -14.86
CA PHE A 247 -7.30 -4.31 -14.25
C PHE A 247 -6.70 -3.32 -15.26
N ASN A 248 -7.08 -2.05 -15.16
CA ASN A 248 -6.48 -0.96 -15.93
C ASN A 248 -6.33 0.28 -15.05
N TYR A 249 -5.20 0.97 -15.16
CA TYR A 249 -5.00 2.28 -14.57
C TYR A 249 -5.92 3.31 -15.23
N ARG A 250 -6.63 4.10 -14.43
CA ARG A 250 -7.60 5.11 -14.92
C ARG A 250 -7.16 6.54 -14.67
N HIS A 251 -6.14 6.72 -13.83
CA HIS A 251 -5.66 8.03 -13.44
C HIS A 251 -4.24 8.23 -13.94
N THR A 252 -4.02 9.35 -14.61
CA THR A 252 -2.69 9.85 -14.88
C THR A 252 -2.09 10.40 -13.59
N ILE A 253 -0.78 10.24 -13.42
CA ILE A 253 -0.04 10.82 -12.30
C ILE A 253 0.53 12.20 -12.65
#